data_AF-A0A8R7TR19-F1
#
_entry.id   AF-A0A8R7TR19-F1
#
_cell.length_a   1.000
_cell.length_b   1.000
_cell.length_c   1.000
_cell.angle_alpha   90.00
_cell.angle_beta   90.00
_cell.angle_gamma   90.00
#
_symmetry.space_group_name_H-M   'P 1'
#
loop_
_entity.id
_entity.type
_entity.pdbx_description
1 polymer ?
#
loop_
_entity_poly.entity_id
_entity_poly.type
_entity_poly.pdbx_seq_one_letter_code
_entity_poly.pdbx_strand_id
1 'polypeptide(L)'
;MAPPATRQPMYRILCKAGEESFSLAARDGKVCLVRNDRDDDTQHWIKDMKYSIRVKDEEGYPAMALVNKASGEALKHSLGQSHPVLLTRYNPDILDESVLWTESRDVGAGYRCIRMVNNIYLNFDALHGDKDHGGVRDGTTLILWEWTEGDNQRWKIVAWCKFIYFISCACRVLISCCSSSVSLEQFDWLIAICFFSCK
;
A
#
# COMPACT_ATOMS: atom_id res chain seq x y z
N MET A 1 -16.93 31.63 -2.09
CA MET A 1 -16.86 30.37 -1.31
C MET A 1 -15.89 29.47 -2.06
N ALA A 2 -14.71 29.18 -1.50
CA ALA A 2 -13.77 28.26 -2.14
C ALA A 2 -14.41 26.86 -2.22
N PRO A 3 -14.14 26.06 -3.27
CA PRO A 3 -14.60 24.68 -3.30
C PRO A 3 -14.09 23.95 -2.06
N PRO A 4 -14.88 23.06 -1.44
CA PRO A 4 -14.37 22.23 -0.37
C PRO A 4 -13.14 21.48 -0.89
N ALA A 5 -12.04 21.50 -0.12
CA ALA A 5 -10.85 20.75 -0.46
C ALA A 5 -11.23 19.27 -0.57
N THR A 6 -11.12 18.70 -1.77
CA THR A 6 -11.35 17.28 -2.00
C THR A 6 -10.34 16.51 -1.16
N ARG A 7 -10.82 15.75 -0.18
CA ARG A 7 -9.95 14.88 0.63
C ARG A 7 -9.41 13.81 -0.30
N GLN A 8 -8.09 13.78 -0.49
CA GLN A 8 -7.47 12.73 -1.28
C GLN A 8 -7.71 11.37 -0.61
N PRO A 9 -8.10 10.33 -1.37
CA PRO A 9 -8.22 8.99 -0.84
C PRO A 9 -6.92 8.51 -0.21
N MET A 10 -7.04 7.92 0.97
CA MET A 10 -5.93 7.34 1.71
C MET A 10 -5.87 5.83 1.48
N TYR A 11 -4.67 5.27 1.58
CA TYR A 11 -4.42 3.85 1.39
C TYR A 11 -3.49 3.29 2.47
N ARG A 12 -3.56 1.98 2.68
CA ARG A 12 -2.52 1.18 3.35
C ARG A 12 -1.88 0.26 2.33
N ILE A 13 -0.62 -0.05 2.54
CA ILE A 13 0.14 -0.98 1.71
C ILE A 13 0.46 -2.19 2.59
N LEU A 14 -0.08 -3.34 2.23
CA LEU A 14 0.00 -4.58 3.01
C LEU A 14 0.88 -5.59 2.29
N CYS A 15 1.74 -6.28 3.03
CA CYS A 15 2.54 -7.40 2.52
C CYS A 15 1.82 -8.72 2.83
N LYS A 16 1.73 -9.65 1.87
CA LYS A 16 1.09 -10.95 2.09
C LYS A 16 1.75 -11.74 3.22
N ALA A 17 3.08 -11.68 3.34
CA ALA A 17 3.81 -12.33 4.42
C ALA A 17 3.53 -11.72 5.82
N GLY A 18 3.06 -10.47 5.88
CA GLY A 18 2.60 -9.83 7.11
C GLY A 18 1.10 -9.99 7.38
N GLU A 19 0.39 -10.73 6.52
CA GLU A 19 -1.06 -10.93 6.54
C GLU A 19 -1.82 -9.59 6.69
N GLU A 20 -2.82 -9.52 7.57
CA GLU A 20 -3.55 -8.30 7.92
C GLU A 20 -2.98 -7.60 9.17
N SER A 21 -1.79 -7.99 9.62
CA SER A 21 -1.21 -7.50 10.90
C SER A 21 -0.18 -6.40 10.72
N PHE A 22 0.41 -6.26 9.53
CA PHE A 22 1.46 -5.29 9.24
C PHE A 22 1.11 -4.38 8.06
N SER A 23 1.52 -3.12 8.16
CA SER A 23 1.41 -2.11 7.12
C SER A 23 2.77 -1.50 6.84
N LEU A 24 2.99 -1.10 5.60
CA LEU A 24 4.14 -0.30 5.22
C LEU A 24 4.05 1.08 5.85
N ALA A 25 5.14 1.56 6.43
CA ALA A 25 5.23 2.86 7.07
C ALA A 25 6.56 3.56 6.81
N ALA A 26 6.53 4.89 6.91
CA ALA A 26 7.71 5.72 6.95
C ALA A 26 8.17 5.92 8.41
N ARG A 27 9.43 5.58 8.72
CA ARG A 27 10.05 5.73 10.05
C ARG A 27 11.45 6.27 9.90
N ASP A 28 11.73 7.43 10.49
CA ASP A 28 13.10 7.97 10.59
C ASP A 28 13.85 7.97 9.26
N GLY A 29 13.18 8.38 8.17
CA GLY A 29 13.74 8.40 6.81
C GLY A 29 13.87 7.03 6.12
N LYS A 30 13.35 5.96 6.73
CA LYS A 30 13.32 4.59 6.21
C LYS A 30 11.90 4.12 5.94
N VAL A 31 11.80 3.07 5.13
CA VAL A 31 10.53 2.41 4.81
C VAL A 31 10.56 1.00 5.37
N CYS A 32 9.58 0.65 6.20
CA CYS A 32 9.52 -0.65 6.86
C CYS A 32 8.08 -1.09 7.12
N LEU A 33 7.90 -2.39 7.36
CA LEU A 33 6.66 -2.96 7.88
C LEU A 33 6.61 -2.77 9.40
N VAL A 34 5.49 -2.28 9.88
CA VAL A 34 5.19 -2.12 11.30
C VAL A 34 3.82 -2.70 11.61
N ARG A 35 3.55 -3.01 12.88
CA ARG A 35 2.22 -3.48 13.28
C ARG A 35 1.15 -2.43 12.93
N ASN A 36 0.02 -2.92 12.46
CA ASN A 36 -1.12 -2.10 12.09
C ASN A 36 -1.59 -1.25 13.28
N ASP A 37 -1.46 0.07 13.12
CA ASP A 37 -2.02 1.05 14.04
C ASP A 37 -2.90 2.00 13.23
N ARG A 38 -4.17 2.06 13.61
CA ARG A 38 -5.21 2.87 13.00
C ARG A 38 -4.90 4.36 13.03
N ASP A 39 -4.35 4.84 14.13
CA ASP A 39 -4.19 6.28 14.37
C ASP A 39 -2.81 6.78 13.96
N ASP A 40 -1.98 5.87 13.48
CA ASP A 40 -0.65 6.15 12.99
C ASP A 40 -0.65 6.59 11.51
N ASP A 41 -0.57 7.89 11.29
CA ASP A 41 -0.60 8.50 9.95
C ASP A 41 0.59 8.17 9.07
N THR A 42 1.68 7.68 9.65
CA THR A 42 2.85 7.23 8.90
C THR A 42 2.61 5.91 8.14
N GLN A 43 1.56 5.15 8.48
CA GLN A 43 1.14 3.92 7.79
C GLN A 43 0.18 4.22 6.63
N HIS A 44 -0.17 5.50 6.44
CA HIS A 44 -1.15 5.91 5.45
C HIS A 44 -0.48 6.59 4.26
N TRP A 45 -0.91 6.20 3.07
CA TRP A 45 -0.31 6.58 1.80
C TRP A 45 -1.34 7.20 0.87
N ILE A 46 -0.92 8.17 0.08
CA ILE A 46 -1.66 8.70 -1.05
C ILE A 46 -1.11 8.01 -2.29
N LYS A 47 -2.02 7.53 -3.15
CA LYS A 47 -1.69 6.97 -4.45
C LYS A 47 -1.96 8.02 -5.53
N ASP A 48 -0.93 8.74 -5.94
CA ASP A 48 -1.03 9.77 -6.97
C ASP A 48 -0.87 9.14 -8.36
N MET A 49 -1.90 9.32 -9.20
CA MET A 49 -1.97 8.77 -10.56
C MET A 49 -1.74 9.83 -11.65
N LYS A 50 -1.22 11.03 -11.32
CA LYS A 50 -1.06 12.16 -12.25
C LYS A 50 -0.35 11.80 -13.55
N TYR A 51 0.64 10.92 -13.50
CA TYR A 51 1.42 10.50 -14.67
C TYR A 51 0.97 9.18 -15.31
N SER A 52 -0.08 8.53 -14.79
CA SER A 52 -0.55 7.19 -15.20
C SER A 52 -0.85 7.01 -16.69
N ILE A 53 -1.32 8.07 -17.37
CA ILE A 53 -1.64 8.04 -18.80
C ILE A 53 -0.36 8.19 -19.65
N ARG A 54 0.63 8.93 -19.15
CA ARG A 54 1.84 9.31 -19.90
C ARG A 54 2.99 8.33 -19.69
N VAL A 55 3.08 7.73 -18.51
CA VAL A 55 4.17 6.85 -18.11
C VAL A 55 3.59 5.48 -17.77
N LYS A 56 4.13 4.48 -18.42
CA LYS A 56 3.83 3.07 -18.22
C LYS A 56 5.12 2.30 -18.09
N ASP A 57 5.09 1.19 -17.38
CA ASP A 57 6.23 0.26 -17.40
C ASP A 57 6.33 -0.51 -18.72
N GLU A 58 7.35 -1.36 -18.83
CA GLU A 58 7.64 -2.17 -20.02
C GLU A 58 6.47 -3.09 -20.45
N GLU A 59 5.64 -3.52 -19.50
CA GLU A 59 4.44 -4.33 -19.79
C GLU A 59 3.18 -3.47 -20.02
N GLY A 60 3.29 -2.15 -19.94
CA GLY A 60 2.21 -1.21 -20.20
C GLY A 60 1.34 -0.86 -18.98
N TYR A 61 1.76 -1.22 -17.75
CA TYR A 61 1.00 -0.85 -16.55
C TYR A 61 1.24 0.61 -16.17
N PRO A 62 0.19 1.34 -15.73
CA PRO A 62 0.27 2.76 -15.47
C PRO A 62 1.11 3.10 -14.23
N ALA A 63 1.90 4.17 -14.33
CA ALA A 63 2.68 4.70 -13.22
C ALA A 63 1.81 5.28 -12.10
N MET A 64 2.29 5.13 -10.87
CA MET A 64 1.78 5.76 -9.65
C MET A 64 2.92 6.28 -8.78
N ALA A 65 2.72 7.37 -8.06
CA ALA A 65 3.56 7.75 -6.93
C ALA A 65 2.86 7.36 -5.62
N LEU A 66 3.65 6.87 -4.65
CA LEU A 66 3.16 6.49 -3.33
C LEU A 66 3.73 7.47 -2.30
N VAL A 67 2.89 8.38 -1.82
CA VAL A 67 3.28 9.52 -0.97
C VAL A 67 2.82 9.28 0.44
N ASN A 68 3.73 9.34 1.40
CA ASN A 68 3.40 9.18 2.80
C ASN A 68 2.59 10.38 3.30
N LYS A 69 1.49 10.11 4.01
CA LYS A 69 0.63 11.18 4.54
C LYS A 69 1.33 12.03 5.60
N ALA A 70 2.09 11.41 6.49
CA ALA A 70 2.67 12.12 7.63
C ALA A 70 3.83 13.02 7.20
N SER A 71 4.72 12.54 6.32
CA SER A 71 5.89 13.32 5.89
C SER A 71 5.72 14.08 4.58
N GLY A 72 4.78 13.68 3.72
CA GLY A 72 4.65 14.19 2.35
C GLY A 72 5.75 13.71 1.41
N GLU A 73 6.54 12.72 1.81
CA GLU A 73 7.61 12.13 0.99
C GLU A 73 7.08 10.98 0.15
N ALA A 74 7.59 10.83 -1.08
CA ALA A 74 7.30 9.71 -1.94
C ALA A 74 8.32 8.58 -1.76
N LEU A 75 7.86 7.34 -1.95
CA LEU A 75 8.75 6.20 -2.13
C LEU A 75 9.61 6.41 -3.38
N LYS A 76 10.92 6.27 -3.24
CA LYS A 76 11.90 6.47 -4.30
C LYS A 76 12.71 5.19 -4.53
N HIS A 77 13.01 4.92 -5.79
CA HIS A 77 13.95 3.89 -6.21
C HIS A 77 15.29 4.05 -5.48
N SER A 78 16.03 2.95 -5.38
CA SER A 78 17.40 2.93 -4.85
C SER A 78 18.38 2.45 -5.93
N LEU A 79 19.62 2.14 -5.53
CA LEU A 79 20.72 1.83 -6.45
C LEU A 79 20.59 0.46 -7.15
N GLY A 80 19.66 -0.40 -6.73
CA GLY A 80 19.42 -1.70 -7.34
C GLY A 80 19.04 -2.77 -6.33
N GLN A 81 19.20 -4.03 -6.71
CA GLN A 81 18.91 -5.19 -5.86
C GLN A 81 19.57 -5.07 -4.47
N SER A 82 18.89 -5.60 -3.47
CA SER A 82 19.29 -5.63 -2.05
C SER A 82 19.30 -4.28 -1.34
N HIS A 83 19.12 -3.17 -2.05
CA HIS A 83 19.17 -1.84 -1.46
C HIS A 83 17.78 -1.43 -0.93
N PRO A 84 17.72 -0.75 0.24
CA PRO A 84 16.47 -0.24 0.79
C PRO A 84 15.77 0.72 -0.16
N VAL A 85 14.44 0.66 -0.21
CA VAL A 85 13.62 1.70 -0.84
C VAL A 85 13.77 2.99 -0.03
N LEU A 86 13.90 4.11 -0.73
CA LEU A 86 14.19 5.41 -0.13
C LEU A 86 12.92 6.26 0.00
N LEU A 87 13.03 7.36 0.73
CA LEU A 87 12.04 8.44 0.78
C LEU A 87 12.67 9.71 0.23
N THR A 88 11.87 10.53 -0.45
CA THR A 88 12.27 11.86 -0.90
C THR A 88 11.09 12.80 -0.92
N ARG A 89 11.34 14.11 -0.80
CA ARG A 89 10.31 15.13 -0.97
C ARG A 89 9.57 14.94 -2.30
N TYR A 90 8.24 14.86 -2.24
CA TYR A 90 7.43 14.73 -3.43
C TYR A 90 7.11 16.09 -4.04
N ASN A 91 7.28 16.21 -5.36
CA ASN A 91 6.80 17.35 -6.13
C ASN A 91 5.98 16.84 -7.33
N PRO A 92 4.64 16.94 -7.29
CA PRO A 92 3.78 16.40 -8.35
C PRO A 92 3.91 17.16 -9.68
N ASP A 93 4.55 18.33 -9.71
CA ASP A 93 4.69 19.13 -10.95
C ASP A 93 5.96 18.78 -11.73
N ILE A 94 6.85 17.97 -11.14
CA ILE A 94 8.05 17.46 -11.79
C ILE A 94 7.83 15.97 -12.09
N LEU A 95 8.02 15.60 -13.36
CA LEU A 95 8.07 14.20 -13.74
C LEU A 95 9.43 13.62 -13.30
N ASP A 96 9.46 13.03 -12.11
CA ASP A 96 10.60 12.26 -11.59
C ASP A 96 10.26 10.77 -11.64
N GLU A 97 10.78 10.04 -12.63
CA GLU A 97 10.54 8.60 -12.76
C GLU A 97 11.08 7.80 -11.56
N SER A 98 12.05 8.33 -10.82
CA SER A 98 12.62 7.64 -9.67
C SER A 98 11.65 7.51 -8.48
N VAL A 99 10.52 8.23 -8.48
CA VAL A 99 9.45 8.09 -7.48
C VAL A 99 8.21 7.37 -8.03
N LEU A 100 8.27 6.88 -9.27
CA LEU A 100 7.16 6.23 -9.93
C LEU A 100 7.30 4.70 -9.87
N TRP A 101 6.20 4.07 -9.50
CA TRP A 101 6.05 2.63 -9.35
C TRP A 101 4.88 2.16 -10.21
N THR A 102 4.80 0.85 -10.45
CA THR A 102 3.63 0.23 -11.07
C THR A 102 3.17 -0.97 -10.25
N GLU A 103 1.87 -1.27 -10.34
CA GLU A 103 1.35 -2.57 -9.90
C GLU A 103 1.31 -3.52 -11.09
N SER A 104 1.86 -4.72 -10.94
CA SER A 104 1.79 -5.76 -11.98
C SER A 104 0.36 -6.28 -12.20
N ARG A 105 0.21 -7.27 -13.09
CA ARG A 105 -0.96 -8.16 -13.04
C ARG A 105 -1.15 -8.77 -11.64
N ASP A 106 -2.37 -9.20 -11.38
CA ASP A 106 -2.69 -9.99 -10.19
C ASP A 106 -1.87 -11.29 -10.19
N VAL A 107 -1.18 -11.56 -9.08
CA VAL A 107 -0.37 -12.78 -8.84
C VAL A 107 -1.05 -13.75 -7.88
N GLY A 108 -2.35 -13.56 -7.62
CA GLY A 108 -3.21 -14.41 -6.81
C GLY A 108 -3.91 -13.62 -5.70
N ALA A 109 -5.22 -13.88 -5.53
CA ALA A 109 -6.03 -13.36 -4.42
C ALA A 109 -6.00 -11.83 -4.24
N GLY A 110 -5.86 -11.07 -5.33
CA GLY A 110 -5.82 -9.61 -5.29
C GLY A 110 -4.44 -9.03 -5.02
N TYR A 111 -3.40 -9.86 -4.82
CA TYR A 111 -2.03 -9.40 -4.59
C TYR A 111 -1.35 -9.08 -5.92
N ARG A 112 -0.46 -8.09 -5.91
CA ARG A 112 0.34 -7.65 -7.05
C ARG A 112 1.78 -7.42 -6.61
N CYS A 113 2.72 -7.44 -7.55
CA CYS A 113 4.05 -6.90 -7.34
C CYS A 113 3.96 -5.38 -7.44
N ILE A 114 4.67 -4.65 -6.57
CA ILE A 114 4.91 -3.21 -6.75
C ILE A 114 6.35 -3.07 -7.23
N ARG A 115 6.55 -2.54 -8.43
CA ARG A 115 7.84 -2.55 -9.14
C ARG A 115 8.23 -1.18 -9.67
N MET A 116 9.52 -0.99 -9.91
CA MET A 116 10.01 0.28 -10.46
C MET A 116 9.44 0.48 -11.86
N VAL A 117 8.97 1.69 -12.19
CA VAL A 117 8.36 1.95 -13.50
C VAL A 117 9.35 1.78 -14.67
N ASN A 118 10.62 2.07 -14.42
CA ASN A 118 11.70 2.06 -15.42
C ASN A 118 12.55 0.77 -15.40
N ASN A 119 12.30 -0.13 -14.45
CA ASN A 119 12.99 -1.41 -14.35
C ASN A 119 12.09 -2.43 -13.63
N ILE A 120 11.30 -3.16 -14.41
CA ILE A 120 10.31 -4.10 -13.87
C ILE A 120 10.91 -5.35 -13.21
N TYR A 121 12.22 -5.59 -13.36
CA TYR A 121 12.91 -6.71 -12.74
C TYR A 121 13.15 -6.50 -11.24
N LEU A 122 13.04 -5.27 -10.75
CA LEU A 122 13.17 -4.95 -9.32
C LEU A 122 11.82 -4.54 -8.74
N ASN A 123 11.39 -5.27 -7.72
CA ASN A 123 10.12 -5.06 -7.02
C ASN A 123 10.33 -4.92 -5.51
N PHE A 124 9.28 -4.46 -4.84
CA PHE A 124 9.21 -4.39 -3.39
C PHE A 124 9.37 -5.77 -2.76
N ASP A 125 10.32 -5.87 -1.84
CA ASP A 125 10.57 -7.07 -1.04
C ASP A 125 10.66 -6.69 0.44
N ALA A 126 9.91 -7.38 1.28
CA ALA A 126 10.08 -7.32 2.71
C ALA A 126 11.28 -8.18 3.11
N LEU A 127 12.42 -7.55 3.41
CA LEU A 127 13.70 -8.22 3.66
C LEU A 127 13.57 -9.27 4.76
N HIS A 128 13.89 -10.53 4.43
CA HIS A 128 13.77 -11.67 5.35
C HIS A 128 12.36 -11.82 5.95
N GLY A 129 11.34 -11.34 5.23
CA GLY A 129 9.94 -11.40 5.63
C GLY A 129 9.29 -12.74 5.31
N ASP A 130 9.96 -13.62 4.59
CA ASP A 130 9.53 -14.99 4.35
C ASP A 130 9.67 -15.87 5.60
N LYS A 131 9.00 -17.03 5.59
CA LYS A 131 8.92 -17.92 6.75
C LYS A 131 10.26 -18.55 7.12
N ASP A 132 11.15 -18.75 6.17
CA ASP A 132 12.45 -19.41 6.39
C ASP A 132 13.40 -18.48 7.17
N HIS A 133 13.17 -17.16 7.12
CA HIS A 133 13.93 -16.15 7.85
C HIS A 133 13.17 -15.52 9.05
N GLY A 134 12.10 -16.19 9.49
CA GLY A 134 11.34 -15.82 10.69
C GLY A 134 10.17 -14.88 10.47
N GLY A 135 9.82 -14.61 9.21
CA GLY A 135 8.64 -13.83 8.84
C GLY A 135 8.78 -12.32 9.02
N VAL A 136 7.74 -11.61 8.58
CA VAL A 136 7.59 -10.17 8.82
C VAL A 136 7.53 -9.88 10.32
N ARG A 137 8.27 -8.85 10.75
CA ARG A 137 8.31 -8.33 12.12
C ARG A 137 8.38 -6.81 12.09
N ASP A 138 8.20 -6.20 13.25
CA ASP A 138 8.25 -4.74 13.38
C ASP A 138 9.63 -4.24 12.95
N GLY A 139 9.66 -3.28 12.03
CA GLY A 139 10.89 -2.76 11.43
C GLY A 139 11.45 -3.59 10.27
N THR A 140 10.76 -4.63 9.79
CA THR A 140 11.16 -5.36 8.56
C THR A 140 11.31 -4.37 7.41
N THR A 141 12.53 -4.23 6.91
CA THR A 141 12.89 -3.18 5.93
C THR A 141 12.33 -3.51 4.55
N LEU A 142 11.85 -2.49 3.85
CA LEU A 142 11.49 -2.61 2.43
C LEU A 142 12.74 -2.43 1.56
N ILE A 143 13.05 -3.42 0.74
CA ILE A 143 14.17 -3.40 -0.20
C ILE A 143 13.69 -3.63 -1.63
N LEU A 144 14.61 -3.48 -2.59
CA LEU A 144 14.44 -3.95 -3.95
C LEU A 144 14.97 -5.38 -4.10
N TRP A 145 14.21 -6.27 -4.73
CA TRP A 145 14.68 -7.61 -5.09
C TRP A 145 14.11 -8.06 -6.43
N GLU A 146 14.76 -9.07 -7.02
CA GLU A 146 14.24 -9.77 -8.19
C GLU A 146 12.97 -10.57 -7.82
N TRP A 147 12.10 -10.84 -8.79
CA TRP A 147 10.90 -11.61 -8.51
C TRP A 147 11.23 -13.09 -8.24
N THR A 148 10.92 -13.57 -7.04
CA THR A 148 11.12 -14.97 -6.59
C THR A 148 9.81 -15.66 -6.20
N GLU A 149 8.67 -15.01 -6.47
CA GLU A 149 7.32 -15.50 -6.16
C GLU A 149 6.98 -15.61 -4.67
N GLY A 150 7.86 -15.14 -3.78
CA GLY A 150 7.68 -15.17 -2.34
C GLY A 150 6.52 -14.31 -1.82
N ASP A 151 5.93 -14.72 -0.70
CA ASP A 151 4.86 -13.95 -0.04
C ASP A 151 5.33 -12.57 0.46
N ASN A 152 6.63 -12.41 0.71
CA ASN A 152 7.27 -11.16 1.07
C ASN A 152 7.36 -10.14 -0.09
N GLN A 153 6.99 -10.55 -1.31
CA GLN A 153 6.99 -9.73 -2.53
C GLN A 153 5.58 -9.46 -3.09
N ARG A 154 4.55 -9.93 -2.37
CA ARG A 154 3.16 -9.83 -2.80
C ARG A 154 2.46 -8.76 -1.97
N TRP A 155 1.93 -7.74 -2.64
CA TRP A 155 1.43 -6.53 -1.99
C TRP A 155 -0.03 -6.24 -2.33
N LYS A 156 -0.72 -5.56 -1.42
CA LYS A 156 -2.04 -4.96 -1.65
C LYS A 156 -2.01 -3.49 -1.26
N ILE A 157 -2.52 -2.63 -2.15
CA ILE A 157 -2.81 -1.23 -1.84
C ILE A 157 -4.31 -1.13 -1.57
N VAL A 158 -4.68 -1.03 -0.30
CA VAL A 158 -6.08 -1.06 0.14
C VAL A 158 -6.55 0.32 0.56
N ALA A 159 -7.77 0.70 0.18
CA ALA A 159 -8.35 1.98 0.60
C ALA A 159 -8.45 2.03 2.13
N TRP A 160 -8.07 3.18 2.70
CA TRP A 160 -8.09 3.45 4.13
C TRP A 160 -9.04 4.60 4.43
N CYS A 161 -9.97 4.36 5.35
CA CYS A 161 -10.77 5.39 5.96
C CYS A 161 -11.02 5.03 7.43
N LYS A 162 -10.79 5.99 8.34
CA LYS A 162 -11.01 5.77 9.78
C LYS A 162 -12.44 5.30 10.09
N PHE A 163 -13.43 5.76 9.32
CA PHE A 163 -14.82 5.33 9.47
C PHE A 163 -15.05 3.89 9.00
N ILE A 164 -14.44 3.46 7.89
CA ILE A 164 -14.58 2.09 7.38
C ILE A 164 -13.96 1.08 8.36
N TYR A 165 -12.84 1.43 8.98
CA TYR A 165 -12.20 0.57 9.97
C TYR A 165 -13.06 0.33 11.22
N PHE A 166 -13.80 1.34 11.70
CA PHE A 166 -14.73 1.14 12.81
C PHE A 166 -15.85 0.15 12.47
N ILE A 167 -16.40 0.23 11.25
CA ILE A 167 -17.47 -0.66 10.82
C ILE A 167 -16.95 -2.10 10.68
N SER A 168 -15.77 -2.30 10.08
CA SER A 168 -15.19 -3.63 9.95
C SER A 168 -14.83 -4.25 11.30
N CYS A 169 -14.31 -3.46 12.25
CA CYS A 169 -13.98 -3.91 13.60
C CYS A 169 -15.26 -4.26 14.39
N ALA A 170 -16.27 -3.40 14.37
CA ALA A 170 -17.57 -3.66 15.01
C ALA A 170 -18.23 -4.92 14.44
N CYS A 171 -18.13 -5.13 13.12
CA CYS A 171 -18.64 -6.32 12.46
C CYS A 171 -17.92 -7.60 12.89
N ARG A 172 -16.58 -7.59 13.02
CA ARG A 172 -15.82 -8.76 13.51
C ARG A 172 -16.17 -9.12 14.95
N VAL A 173 -16.39 -8.13 15.82
CA VAL A 173 -16.85 -8.35 17.21
C VAL A 173 -18.26 -8.92 17.23
N LEU A 174 -19.19 -8.38 16.43
CA LEU A 174 -20.57 -8.86 16.35
C LEU A 174 -20.65 -10.29 15.79
N ILE A 175 -19.86 -10.63 14.77
CA ILE A 175 -19.78 -12.01 14.23
C ILE A 175 -19.21 -12.97 15.27
N SER A 176 -18.23 -12.54 16.08
CA SER A 176 -17.70 -13.37 17.18
C SER A 176 -18.69 -13.58 18.32
N CYS A 177 -19.70 -12.71 18.48
CA CYS A 177 -20.71 -12.79 19.53
C CYS A 177 -22.06 -13.39 19.07
N CYS A 178 -22.34 -13.41 17.76
CA CYS A 178 -23.57 -13.97 17.21
C CYS A 178 -23.33 -15.37 16.61
N SER A 179 -23.85 -16.41 17.26
CA SER A 179 -23.96 -17.76 16.69
C SER A 179 -25.06 -17.87 15.61
N SER A 180 -25.39 -16.79 14.90
CA SER A 180 -26.51 -16.76 13.95
C SER A 180 -26.14 -15.96 12.70
N SER A 181 -26.42 -16.57 11.55
CA SER A 181 -26.18 -16.13 10.19
C SER A 181 -26.61 -14.69 9.91
N VAL A 182 -25.66 -13.76 9.86
CA VAL A 182 -25.80 -12.49 9.15
C VAL A 182 -25.20 -12.70 7.76
N SER A 183 -25.99 -12.54 6.70
CA SER A 183 -25.53 -12.79 5.33
C SER A 183 -24.59 -11.68 4.85
N LEU A 184 -23.54 -12.09 4.12
CA LEU A 184 -22.50 -11.22 3.58
C LEU A 184 -23.04 -10.13 2.63
N GLU A 185 -24.23 -10.33 2.03
CA GLU A 185 -24.81 -9.41 1.05
C GLU A 185 -25.29 -8.06 1.63
N GLN A 186 -25.55 -7.96 2.94
CA GLN A 186 -25.88 -6.67 3.58
C GLN A 186 -24.64 -5.78 3.81
N PHE A 187 -23.43 -6.35 3.79
CA PHE A 187 -22.18 -5.61 4.02
C PHE A 187 -21.68 -4.86 2.77
N ASP A 188 -21.92 -5.41 1.58
CA ASP A 188 -21.48 -4.80 0.32
C ASP A 188 -22.19 -3.45 0.04
N TRP A 189 -23.43 -3.29 0.50
CA TRP A 189 -24.17 -2.02 0.39
C TRP A 189 -23.61 -0.90 1.28
N LEU A 190 -23.19 -1.23 2.51
CA LEU A 190 -22.59 -0.25 3.44
C LEU A 190 -21.22 0.22 2.96
N ILE A 191 -20.41 -0.69 2.40
CA ILE A 191 -19.13 -0.36 1.78
C ILE A 191 -19.36 0.55 0.57
N ALA A 192 -20.33 0.23 -0.29
CA ALA A 192 -20.68 1.07 -1.45
C ALA A 192 -21.14 2.49 -1.04
N ILE A 193 -21.93 2.63 0.03
CA ILE A 193 -22.39 3.94 0.55
C ILE A 193 -21.21 4.78 1.08
N CYS A 194 -20.21 4.15 1.72
CA CYS A 194 -19.00 4.85 2.17
C CYS A 194 -18.11 5.32 1.00
N PHE A 195 -18.02 4.55 -0.09
CA PHE A 195 -17.31 4.97 -1.30
C PHE A 195 -17.95 6.21 -1.95
N PHE A 196 -19.27 6.40 -1.83
CA PHE A 196 -19.96 7.60 -2.29
C PHE A 196 -19.76 8.82 -1.37
N SER A 197 -19.54 8.61 -0.07
CA SER A 197 -19.39 9.70 0.90
C SER A 197 -17.96 10.26 1.02
N CYS A 198 -17.00 9.64 0.33
CA CYS A 198 -15.58 10.01 0.35
C CYS A 198 -15.09 10.65 -0.96
N LYS A 199 -16.01 10.99 -1.89
CA LYS A 199 -15.74 11.80 -3.09
C LYS A 199 -16.01 13.27 -2.85
#